data_AF-A0A241WLG2-F1
#
_entry.id   AF-A0A241WLG2-F1
#
_cell.length_a   1.000
_cell.length_b   1.000
_cell.length_c   1.000
_cell.angle_alpha   90.00
_cell.angle_beta   90.00
_cell.angle_gamma   90.00
#
_symmetry.space_group_name_H-M   'P 1'
#
loop_
_entity.id
_entity.type
_entity.pdbx_description
1 polymer ?
#
loop_
_entity_poly.entity_id
_entity_poly.type
_entity_poly.pdbx_seq_one_letter_code
_entity_poly.pdbx_strand_id
1 'polypeptide(L)'
;MSNKKIISELTLTTTENLVDEILFKTANTFLDDAIKSIPFASLITSSIQSYARFRTFKEQKQLLAFIQEANNTDHEFIEKFFSDKSNIELGFEILGILDQTYLERQARMIFRATKLFKDSQVTKQEFDKYTYIITKLNSHLTTLLKELYLIKTNSNVPKYEFDIENPNMEFISFEFLKEVPSPLYPGSIPVTKFKRTDNFYYFYKNIFKD
;
A
#
# COMPACT_ATOMS: atom_id res chain seq x y z
N MET A 1 -50.48 14.42 6.02
CA MET A 1 -49.09 14.53 6.50
C MET A 1 -48.10 14.22 5.37
N SER A 2 -47.88 15.12 4.40
CA SER A 2 -47.05 14.78 3.20
C SER A 2 -45.99 15.81 2.77
N ASN A 3 -46.10 17.10 3.12
CA ASN A 3 -45.14 18.10 2.61
C ASN A 3 -43.85 18.22 3.44
N LYS A 4 -43.87 17.88 4.74
CA LYS A 4 -42.68 17.98 5.60
C LYS A 4 -41.59 16.95 5.27
N LYS A 5 -41.96 15.76 4.78
CA LYS A 5 -41.02 14.67 4.47
C LYS A 5 -40.26 14.92 3.16
N ILE A 6 -40.95 15.47 2.16
CA ILE A 6 -40.35 15.84 0.86
C ILE A 6 -39.36 17.01 1.04
N ILE A 7 -39.71 18.01 1.85
CA ILE A 7 -38.80 19.14 2.14
C ILE A 7 -37.55 18.66 2.87
N SER A 8 -37.67 17.76 3.86
CA SER A 8 -36.50 17.22 4.57
C SER A 8 -35.58 16.41 3.66
N GLU A 9 -36.12 15.57 2.76
CA GLU A 9 -35.33 14.78 1.81
C GLU A 9 -34.63 15.68 0.76
N LEU A 10 -35.30 16.72 0.25
CA LEU A 10 -34.67 17.70 -0.64
C LEU A 10 -33.58 18.51 0.06
N THR A 11 -33.77 18.90 1.32
CA THR A 11 -32.74 19.62 2.08
C THR A 11 -31.55 18.75 2.45
N LEU A 12 -31.76 17.47 2.77
CA LEU A 12 -30.68 16.51 3.04
C LEU A 12 -29.85 16.26 1.78
N THR A 13 -30.51 15.93 0.67
CA THR A 13 -29.82 15.68 -0.61
C THR A 13 -29.09 16.92 -1.13
N THR A 14 -29.66 18.11 -0.99
CA THR A 14 -28.99 19.36 -1.39
C THR A 14 -27.79 19.66 -0.49
N THR A 15 -27.89 19.40 0.81
CA THR A 15 -26.78 19.62 1.76
C THR A 15 -25.66 18.60 1.53
N GLU A 16 -26.00 17.33 1.31
CA GLU A 16 -25.05 16.27 0.94
C GLU A 16 -24.33 16.62 -0.36
N ASN A 17 -25.06 17.02 -1.40
CA ASN A 17 -24.48 17.42 -2.68
C ASN A 17 -23.54 18.64 -2.55
N LEU A 18 -23.88 19.63 -1.72
CA LEU A 18 -23.04 20.79 -1.48
C LEU A 18 -21.76 20.43 -0.69
N VAL A 19 -21.88 19.56 0.31
CA VAL A 19 -20.73 19.07 1.08
C VAL A 19 -19.80 18.26 0.18
N ASP A 20 -20.35 17.37 -0.64
CA ASP A 20 -19.59 16.58 -1.61
C ASP A 20 -18.90 17.47 -2.66
N GLU A 21 -19.58 18.49 -3.17
CA GLU A 21 -19.01 19.44 -4.13
C GLU A 21 -17.88 20.29 -3.52
N ILE A 22 -18.05 20.75 -2.28
CA ILE A 22 -17.03 21.53 -1.55
C ILE A 22 -15.81 20.66 -1.24
N LEU A 23 -16.02 19.43 -0.75
CA LEU A 23 -14.94 18.48 -0.49
C LEU A 23 -14.20 18.14 -1.78
N PHE A 24 -14.92 17.90 -2.88
CA PHE A 24 -14.33 17.63 -4.19
C PHE A 24 -13.48 18.79 -4.71
N LYS A 25 -13.98 20.04 -4.65
CA LYS A 25 -13.22 21.23 -5.08
C LYS A 25 -11.98 21.47 -4.23
N THR A 26 -12.11 21.34 -2.91
CA THR A 26 -10.99 21.51 -1.96
C THR A 26 -9.92 20.45 -2.19
N ALA A 27 -10.35 19.21 -2.40
CA ALA A 27 -9.46 18.11 -2.72
C ALA A 27 -8.72 18.42 -4.03
N ASN A 28 -9.42 18.63 -5.16
CA ASN A 28 -8.74 18.88 -6.45
C ASN A 28 -7.73 20.03 -6.36
N THR A 29 -8.07 21.10 -5.63
CA THR A 29 -7.15 22.22 -5.40
C THR A 29 -5.91 21.80 -4.62
N PHE A 30 -6.04 20.98 -3.56
CA PHE A 30 -4.91 20.45 -2.78
C PHE A 30 -3.94 19.64 -3.64
N LEU A 31 -4.44 18.70 -4.43
CA LEU A 31 -3.57 17.87 -5.27
C LEU A 31 -2.91 18.70 -6.36
N ASP A 32 -3.70 19.54 -7.06
CA ASP A 32 -3.19 20.41 -8.12
C ASP A 32 -2.11 21.37 -7.60
N ASP A 33 -2.29 21.94 -6.41
CA ASP A 33 -1.30 22.82 -5.79
C ASP A 33 -0.04 22.05 -5.38
N ALA A 34 -0.19 20.83 -4.85
CA ALA A 34 0.95 20.00 -4.45
C ALA A 34 1.79 19.54 -5.65
N ILE A 35 1.16 19.14 -6.76
CA ILE A 35 1.87 18.63 -7.95
C ILE A 35 2.41 19.74 -8.86
N LYS A 36 1.97 21.01 -8.74
CA LYS A 36 2.56 22.14 -9.50
C LYS A 36 4.06 22.30 -9.31
N SER A 37 4.58 21.84 -8.16
CA SER A 37 6.02 21.84 -7.84
C SER A 37 6.80 20.71 -8.51
N ILE A 38 6.11 19.76 -9.15
CA ILE A 38 6.68 18.55 -9.74
C ILE A 38 6.92 18.79 -11.23
N PRO A 39 8.15 18.56 -11.74
CA PRO A 39 8.38 18.41 -13.17
C PRO A 39 7.36 17.37 -13.69
N PHE A 40 6.60 17.66 -14.75
CA PHE A 40 5.51 16.80 -15.29
C PHE A 40 4.11 16.93 -14.65
N ALA A 41 3.85 18.00 -13.88
CA ALA A 41 2.52 18.29 -13.32
C ALA A 41 1.36 18.14 -14.33
N SER A 42 1.51 18.63 -15.56
CA SER A 42 0.47 18.59 -16.59
C SER A 42 0.11 17.16 -17.05
N LEU A 43 1.10 16.28 -17.18
CA LEU A 43 0.90 14.87 -17.56
C LEU A 43 0.17 14.10 -16.45
N ILE A 44 0.58 14.33 -15.20
CA ILE A 44 -0.07 13.78 -14.01
C ILE A 44 -1.54 14.23 -13.96
N THR A 45 -1.80 15.55 -14.03
CA THR A 45 -3.17 16.09 -13.95
C THR A 45 -4.07 15.53 -15.05
N SER A 46 -3.59 15.47 -16.29
CA SER A 46 -4.40 14.94 -17.41
C SER A 46 -4.76 13.46 -17.23
N SER A 47 -3.83 12.66 -16.68
CA SER A 47 -4.05 11.24 -16.40
C SER A 47 -5.05 11.06 -15.26
N ILE A 48 -4.97 11.89 -14.20
CA ILE A 48 -5.89 11.86 -13.06
C ILE A 48 -7.30 12.29 -13.46
N GLN A 49 -7.43 13.35 -14.26
CA GLN A 49 -8.73 13.84 -14.72
C GLN A 49 -9.53 12.78 -15.47
N SER A 50 -8.85 11.84 -16.14
CA SER A 50 -9.49 10.70 -16.80
C SER A 50 -10.03 9.65 -15.81
N TYR A 51 -9.53 9.62 -14.57
CA TYR A 51 -9.98 8.71 -13.52
C TYR A 51 -11.01 9.39 -12.62
N ALA A 52 -12.28 9.22 -12.98
CA ALA A 52 -13.43 9.86 -12.33
C ALA A 52 -13.58 9.60 -10.81
N ARG A 53 -12.81 8.67 -10.24
CA ARG A 53 -12.89 8.26 -8.83
C ARG A 53 -11.94 8.98 -7.88
N PHE A 54 -10.98 9.80 -8.33
CA PHE A 54 -10.11 10.60 -7.44
C PHE A 54 -10.86 11.84 -6.94
N ARG A 55 -11.85 11.64 -6.07
CA ARG A 55 -12.76 12.70 -5.60
C ARG A 55 -12.52 13.08 -4.15
N THR A 56 -11.92 12.19 -3.35
CA THR A 56 -11.74 12.42 -1.92
C THR A 56 -10.33 12.91 -1.61
N PHE A 57 -10.22 13.70 -0.53
CA PHE A 57 -8.92 14.14 0.00
C PHE A 57 -8.01 12.95 0.35
N LYS A 58 -8.59 11.83 0.82
CA LYS A 58 -7.87 10.58 1.12
C LYS A 58 -7.17 10.05 -0.13
N GLU A 59 -7.91 9.84 -1.21
CA GLU A 59 -7.36 9.30 -2.46
C GLU A 59 -6.20 10.17 -2.93
N GLN A 60 -6.44 11.47 -3.07
CA GLN A 60 -5.44 12.41 -3.57
C GLN A 60 -4.18 12.43 -2.72
N LYS A 61 -4.31 12.33 -1.40
CA LYS A 61 -3.19 12.20 -0.49
C LYS A 61 -2.37 10.93 -0.75
N GLN A 62 -3.02 9.80 -1.05
CA GLN A 62 -2.32 8.56 -1.44
C GLN A 62 -1.58 8.72 -2.76
N LEU A 63 -2.21 9.32 -3.78
CA LEU A 63 -1.55 9.55 -5.06
C LEU A 63 -0.38 10.52 -4.95
N LEU A 64 -0.52 11.60 -4.17
CA LEU A 64 0.58 12.50 -3.90
C LEU A 64 1.75 11.78 -3.25
N ALA A 65 1.51 10.93 -2.25
CA ALA A 65 2.55 10.14 -1.61
C ALA A 65 3.22 9.16 -2.58
N PHE A 66 2.46 8.54 -3.49
CA PHE A 66 2.99 7.69 -4.57
C PHE A 66 3.92 8.49 -5.51
N ILE A 67 3.47 9.65 -5.99
CA ILE A 67 4.24 10.49 -6.92
C ILE A 67 5.49 11.05 -6.25
N GLN A 68 5.39 11.47 -4.98
CA GLN A 68 6.53 11.96 -4.23
C GLN A 68 7.60 10.88 -4.03
N GLU A 69 7.18 9.65 -3.69
CA GLU A 69 8.12 8.53 -3.60
C GLU A 69 8.78 8.24 -4.96
N ALA A 70 7.99 8.31 -6.03
CA ALA A 70 8.50 8.14 -7.39
C ALA A 70 9.58 9.17 -7.72
N ASN A 71 9.29 10.45 -7.50
CA ASN A 71 10.26 11.51 -7.73
C ASN A 71 11.51 11.36 -6.85
N ASN A 72 11.37 10.96 -5.59
CA ASN A 72 12.52 10.82 -4.70
C ASN A 72 13.43 9.63 -5.06
N THR A 73 12.88 8.61 -5.72
CA THR A 73 13.60 7.37 -6.04
C THR A 73 14.10 7.34 -7.48
N ASP A 74 13.29 7.83 -8.42
CA ASP A 74 13.53 7.80 -9.86
C ASP A 74 12.77 8.97 -10.52
N HIS A 75 13.45 10.12 -10.64
CA HIS A 75 12.88 11.38 -11.11
C HIS A 75 12.22 11.28 -12.51
N GLU A 76 12.63 10.34 -13.35
CA GLU A 76 12.10 10.16 -14.70
C GLU A 76 10.96 9.13 -14.77
N PHE A 77 10.72 8.39 -13.68
CA PHE A 77 9.73 7.31 -13.66
C PHE A 77 8.35 7.80 -14.06
N ILE A 78 7.89 8.89 -13.46
CA ILE A 78 6.55 9.44 -13.68
C ILE A 78 6.39 9.86 -15.14
N GLU A 79 7.36 10.57 -15.71
CA GLU A 79 7.34 10.97 -17.12
C GLU A 79 7.25 9.75 -18.03
N LYS A 80 8.13 8.76 -17.85
CA LYS A 80 8.16 7.55 -18.67
C LYS A 80 6.87 6.73 -18.53
N PHE A 81 6.39 6.58 -17.30
CA PHE A 81 5.20 5.79 -16.99
C PHE A 81 3.95 6.37 -17.64
N PHE A 82 3.71 7.68 -17.47
CA PHE A 82 2.51 8.34 -18.02
C PHE A 82 2.60 8.64 -19.53
N SER A 83 3.81 8.75 -20.10
CA SER A 83 3.97 8.97 -21.54
C SER A 83 3.76 7.70 -22.37
N ASP A 84 4.01 6.53 -21.78
CA ASP A 84 3.86 5.24 -22.43
C ASP A 84 2.41 4.74 -22.31
N LYS A 85 1.70 4.78 -23.45
CA LYS A 85 0.30 4.35 -23.55
C LYS A 85 0.06 2.89 -23.19
N SER A 86 1.09 2.04 -23.21
CA SER A 86 0.94 0.65 -22.77
C SER A 86 0.73 0.53 -21.25
N ASN A 87 1.06 1.57 -20.47
CA ASN A 87 0.86 1.60 -19.03
C ASN A 87 -0.53 2.06 -18.60
N ILE A 88 -1.46 2.37 -19.52
CA ILE A 88 -2.79 2.88 -19.15
C ILE A 88 -3.53 1.90 -18.23
N GLU A 89 -3.55 0.61 -18.57
CA GLU A 89 -4.24 -0.41 -17.77
C GLU A 89 -3.59 -0.59 -16.39
N LEU A 90 -2.26 -0.70 -16.36
CA LEU A 90 -1.49 -0.77 -15.12
C LEU A 90 -1.67 0.50 -14.26
N GLY A 91 -1.76 1.67 -14.89
CA GLY A 91 -2.03 2.93 -14.23
C GLY A 91 -3.40 2.92 -13.53
N PHE A 92 -4.44 2.47 -14.22
CA PHE A 92 -5.77 2.30 -13.60
C PHE A 92 -5.77 1.27 -12.48
N GLU A 93 -5.05 0.17 -12.63
CA GLU A 93 -4.88 -0.82 -11.58
C GLU A 93 -4.23 -0.21 -10.33
N ILE A 94 -3.12 0.52 -10.49
CA ILE A 94 -2.44 1.21 -9.40
C ILE A 94 -3.35 2.23 -8.72
N LEU A 95 -4.10 3.03 -9.49
CA LEU A 95 -5.07 3.97 -8.94
C LEU A 95 -6.17 3.27 -8.14
N GLY A 96 -6.64 2.11 -8.62
CA GLY A 96 -7.60 1.26 -7.90
C GLY A 96 -7.03 0.66 -6.61
N ILE A 97 -5.74 0.31 -6.59
CA ILE A 97 -5.05 -0.17 -5.38
C ILE A 97 -4.86 0.98 -4.38
N LEU A 98 -4.44 2.17 -4.84
CA LEU A 98 -4.26 3.34 -3.98
C LEU A 98 -5.55 3.75 -3.28
N ASP A 99 -6.71 3.63 -3.94
CA ASP A 99 -8.01 3.88 -3.32
C ASP A 99 -8.29 2.96 -2.10
N GLN A 100 -7.75 1.74 -2.11
CA GLN A 100 -7.89 0.78 -0.99
C GLN A 100 -6.96 1.10 0.19
N THR A 101 -6.08 2.10 0.07
CA THR A 101 -5.11 2.46 1.10
C THR A 101 -5.52 3.73 1.86
N TYR A 102 -5.00 3.88 3.08
CA TYR A 102 -5.29 5.04 3.93
C TYR A 102 -4.05 5.60 4.65
N LEU A 103 -2.96 4.83 4.73
CA LEU A 103 -1.68 5.29 5.25
C LEU A 103 -0.77 5.70 4.10
N GLU A 104 -0.22 6.91 4.11
CA GLU A 104 0.72 7.37 3.06
C GLU A 104 1.86 6.38 2.80
N ARG A 105 2.33 5.69 3.85
CA ARG A 105 3.36 4.69 3.73
C ARG A 105 2.95 3.53 2.82
N GLN A 106 1.67 3.15 2.80
CA GLN A 106 1.16 2.15 1.86
C GLN A 106 1.33 2.67 0.43
N ALA A 107 0.94 3.90 0.11
CA ALA A 107 1.16 4.47 -1.23
C ALA A 107 2.63 4.50 -1.65
N ARG A 108 3.54 4.84 -0.74
CA ARG A 108 5.00 4.77 -1.01
C ARG A 108 5.45 3.33 -1.29
N MET A 109 4.97 2.36 -0.51
CA MET A 109 5.23 0.93 -0.75
C MET A 109 4.65 0.46 -2.10
N ILE A 110 3.46 0.93 -2.49
CA ILE A 110 2.86 0.62 -3.80
C ILE A 110 3.77 1.12 -4.92
N PHE A 111 4.32 2.33 -4.82
CA PHE A 111 5.30 2.81 -5.80
C PHE A 111 6.51 1.88 -5.90
N ARG A 112 7.13 1.52 -4.78
CA ARG A 112 8.31 0.63 -4.79
C ARG A 112 7.99 -0.72 -5.43
N ALA A 113 6.83 -1.29 -5.14
CA ALA A 113 6.36 -2.52 -5.79
C ALA A 113 6.15 -2.34 -7.30
N THR A 114 5.52 -1.23 -7.73
CA THR A 114 5.36 -0.89 -9.15
C THR A 114 6.69 -0.75 -9.86
N LYS A 115 7.66 -0.08 -9.23
CA LYS A 115 9.00 0.09 -9.80
C LYS A 115 9.69 -1.26 -9.99
N LEU A 116 9.67 -2.13 -8.98
CA LEU A 116 10.22 -3.49 -9.09
C LEU A 116 9.58 -4.26 -10.26
N PHE A 117 8.26 -4.12 -10.45
CA PHE A 117 7.56 -4.77 -11.56
C PHE A 117 7.96 -4.18 -12.92
N LYS A 118 7.99 -2.84 -13.06
CA LYS A 118 8.40 -2.16 -14.28
C LYS A 118 9.85 -2.42 -14.65
N ASP A 119 10.71 -2.58 -13.66
CA ASP A 119 12.13 -2.94 -13.83
C ASP A 119 12.32 -4.46 -14.04
N SER A 120 11.23 -5.23 -14.16
CA SER A 120 11.24 -6.69 -14.35
C SER A 120 11.98 -7.48 -13.24
N GLN A 121 12.07 -6.89 -12.03
CA GLN A 121 12.68 -7.54 -10.87
C GLN A 121 11.71 -8.50 -10.16
N VAL A 122 10.40 -8.32 -10.40
CA VAL A 122 9.34 -9.19 -9.90
C VAL A 122 8.34 -9.47 -11.02
N THR A 123 7.69 -10.63 -10.94
CA THR A 123 6.61 -11.03 -11.84
C THR A 123 5.32 -10.27 -11.54
N LYS A 124 4.35 -10.34 -12.46
CA LYS A 124 3.00 -9.80 -12.23
C LYS A 124 2.33 -10.44 -11.00
N GLN A 125 2.48 -11.75 -10.82
CA GLN A 125 1.93 -12.45 -9.66
C GLN A 125 2.54 -11.96 -8.33
N GLU A 126 3.85 -11.70 -8.31
CA GLU A 126 4.51 -11.13 -7.13
C GLU A 126 4.08 -9.68 -6.88
N PHE A 127 3.94 -8.87 -7.92
CA PHE A 127 3.38 -7.52 -7.82
C PHE A 127 1.97 -7.55 -7.21
N ASP A 128 1.09 -8.43 -7.70
CA ASP A 128 -0.28 -8.58 -7.20
C ASP A 128 -0.29 -9.03 -5.73
N LYS A 129 0.58 -10.00 -5.40
CA LYS A 129 0.77 -10.46 -4.02
C LYS A 129 1.25 -9.32 -3.11
N TYR A 130 2.25 -8.55 -3.53
CA TYR A 130 2.81 -7.47 -2.72
C TYR A 130 1.81 -6.33 -2.53
N THR A 131 1.11 -5.92 -3.58
CA THR A 131 0.07 -4.88 -3.48
C THR A 131 -1.10 -5.34 -2.61
N TYR A 132 -1.51 -6.61 -2.70
CA TYR A 132 -2.46 -7.19 -1.75
C TYR A 132 -1.98 -7.09 -0.30
N ILE A 133 -0.75 -7.53 0.01
CA ILE A 133 -0.19 -7.43 1.36
C ILE A 133 -0.18 -5.97 1.83
N ILE A 134 0.28 -5.04 0.99
CA ILE A 134 0.37 -3.61 1.31
C ILE A 134 -1.00 -3.05 1.72
N THR A 135 -2.07 -3.37 1.00
CA THR A 135 -3.42 -2.88 1.34
C THR A 135 -3.93 -3.41 2.68
N LYS A 136 -3.44 -4.57 3.15
CA LYS A 136 -3.79 -5.14 4.47
C LYS A 136 -2.96 -4.58 5.63
N LEU A 137 -1.77 -4.04 5.37
CA LEU A 137 -0.87 -3.52 6.41
C LEU A 137 -1.40 -2.24 7.08
N ASN A 138 -2.28 -2.42 8.06
CA ASN A 138 -2.69 -1.36 8.98
C ASN A 138 -1.54 -0.94 9.93
N SER A 139 -1.79 0.08 10.77
CA SER A 139 -0.80 0.60 11.71
C SER A 139 -0.27 -0.46 12.69
N HIS A 140 -1.12 -1.37 13.15
CA HIS A 140 -0.73 -2.44 14.08
C HIS A 140 0.18 -3.46 13.40
N LEU A 141 -0.19 -3.98 12.23
CA LEU A 141 0.61 -4.93 11.46
C LEU A 141 1.94 -4.32 11.00
N THR A 142 1.92 -3.02 10.68
CA THR A 142 3.15 -2.27 10.39
C THR A 142 4.13 -2.28 11.56
N THR A 143 3.65 -2.06 12.79
CA THR A 143 4.50 -2.12 13.98
C THR A 143 5.05 -3.53 14.20
N LEU A 144 4.17 -4.54 14.13
CA LEU A 144 4.57 -5.93 14.28
C LEU A 144 5.58 -6.38 13.21
N LEU A 145 5.48 -5.89 11.97
CA LEU A 145 6.44 -6.23 10.91
C LEU A 145 7.84 -5.66 11.20
N LYS A 146 7.92 -4.46 11.78
CA LYS A 146 9.19 -3.85 12.23
C LYS A 146 9.81 -4.67 13.36
N GLU A 147 9.01 -5.02 14.36
CA GLU A 147 9.44 -5.86 15.46
C GLU A 147 9.95 -7.22 14.96
N LEU A 148 9.20 -7.84 14.04
CA LEU A 148 9.56 -9.11 13.43
C LEU A 148 10.94 -9.07 12.75
N TYR A 149 11.30 -7.96 12.12
CA TYR A 149 12.63 -7.78 11.53
C TYR A 149 13.72 -7.67 12.60
N LEU A 150 13.43 -7.03 13.73
CA LEU A 150 14.37 -6.78 14.84
C LEU A 150 14.57 -8.00 15.76
N ILE A 151 13.66 -8.97 15.78
CA ILE A 151 13.81 -10.21 16.55
C ILE A 151 15.17 -10.84 16.20
N LYS A 152 16.05 -10.90 17.20
CA LYS A 152 17.31 -11.63 17.11
C LYS A 152 16.99 -13.11 17.14
N THR A 153 17.15 -13.77 16.01
CA THR A 153 17.13 -15.23 15.97
C THR A 153 18.51 -15.76 16.36
N ASN A 154 18.56 -16.90 17.06
CA ASN A 154 19.76 -17.51 17.64
C ASN A 154 20.73 -17.95 16.54
N SER A 155 21.51 -17.00 16.04
CA SER A 155 22.37 -17.16 14.86
C SER A 155 23.65 -17.95 15.15
N ASN A 156 23.89 -18.31 16.41
CA ASN A 156 25.19 -18.82 16.88
C ASN A 156 25.18 -20.31 17.28
N VAL A 157 24.03 -20.99 17.26
CA VAL A 157 23.94 -22.45 17.48
C VAL A 157 22.97 -23.05 16.45
N PRO A 158 23.45 -23.71 15.38
CA PRO A 158 22.63 -24.16 14.25
C PRO A 158 21.58 -25.23 14.58
N LYS A 159 21.50 -25.68 15.84
CA LYS A 159 20.56 -26.71 16.28
C LYS A 159 19.18 -26.16 16.67
N TYR A 160 19.04 -24.85 16.82
CA TYR A 160 17.78 -24.18 17.21
C TYR A 160 17.63 -22.83 16.48
N GLU A 161 17.29 -22.87 15.20
CA GLU A 161 17.10 -21.68 14.33
C GLU A 161 15.71 -21.01 14.50
N PHE A 162 14.99 -21.29 15.60
CA PHE A 162 13.53 -21.15 15.66
C PHE A 162 13.08 -20.37 16.90
N ASP A 163 12.81 -19.08 16.74
CA ASP A 163 12.59 -18.15 17.86
C ASP A 163 11.29 -17.33 17.77
N ILE A 164 10.41 -17.62 16.81
CA ILE A 164 9.11 -16.94 16.74
C ILE A 164 8.03 -17.93 17.16
N GLU A 165 7.51 -17.73 18.35
CA GLU A 165 6.38 -18.47 18.90
C GLU A 165 5.14 -17.56 18.87
N ASN A 166 3.98 -18.16 18.54
CA ASN A 166 2.69 -17.47 18.51
C ASN A 166 2.67 -16.15 17.70
N PRO A 167 3.13 -16.15 16.42
CA PRO A 167 3.12 -14.93 15.61
C PRO A 167 1.70 -14.49 15.25
N ASN A 168 1.59 -13.26 14.76
CA ASN A 168 0.38 -12.85 14.06
C ASN A 168 0.16 -13.73 12.82
N MET A 169 -1.01 -14.36 12.73
CA MET A 169 -1.34 -15.32 11.68
C MET A 169 -1.36 -14.71 10.26
N GLU A 170 -1.53 -13.39 10.13
CA GLU A 170 -1.41 -12.73 8.83
C GLU A 170 0.00 -12.85 8.26
N PHE A 171 1.05 -12.89 9.09
CA PHE A 171 2.41 -13.08 8.58
C PHE A 171 2.66 -14.49 8.05
N ILE A 172 1.86 -15.47 8.47
CA ILE A 172 1.88 -16.80 7.88
C ILE A 172 1.12 -16.78 6.55
N SER A 173 -0.06 -16.14 6.48
CA SER A 173 -0.83 -16.04 5.23
C SER A 173 -0.14 -15.20 4.16
N PHE A 174 0.69 -14.24 4.55
CA PHE A 174 1.56 -13.48 3.64
C PHE A 174 2.84 -14.24 3.24
N GLU A 175 3.02 -15.46 3.75
CA GLU A 175 4.21 -16.29 3.55
C GLU A 175 5.50 -15.60 4.02
N PHE A 176 5.40 -14.71 5.01
CA PHE A 176 6.54 -14.11 5.68
C PHE A 176 7.13 -15.04 6.75
N LEU A 177 6.29 -15.91 7.31
CA LEU A 177 6.65 -16.93 8.27
C LEU A 177 6.28 -18.31 7.74
N LYS A 178 7.16 -19.28 7.97
CA LYS A 178 6.89 -20.70 7.75
C LYS A 178 7.08 -21.47 9.04
N GLU A 179 6.17 -22.40 9.29
CA GLU A 179 6.29 -23.33 10.40
C GLU A 179 7.52 -24.21 10.23
N VAL A 180 8.17 -24.50 11.36
CA VAL A 180 9.40 -25.29 11.43
C VAL A 180 9.33 -26.26 12.59
N PRO A 181 9.88 -27.48 12.44
CA PRO A 181 9.86 -28.47 13.51
C PRO A 181 10.58 -27.94 14.75
N SER A 182 9.94 -28.03 15.91
CA SER A 182 10.61 -27.78 17.18
C SER A 182 11.41 -29.03 17.57
N PRO A 183 12.73 -28.94 17.79
CA PRO A 183 13.50 -30.06 18.30
C PRO A 183 12.97 -30.44 19.69
N LEU A 184 12.28 -31.58 19.75
CA LEU A 184 11.75 -32.16 20.97
C LEU A 184 12.90 -32.48 21.93
N TYR A 185 12.84 -31.95 23.15
CA TYR A 185 13.46 -32.64 24.27
C TYR A 185 12.56 -33.84 24.61
N PRO A 186 13.10 -35.04 24.92
CA PRO A 186 12.27 -36.17 25.34
C PRO A 186 11.38 -35.76 26.52
N GLY A 187 10.06 -35.76 26.33
CA GLY A 187 9.07 -35.37 27.34
C GLY A 187 8.51 -33.94 27.26
N SER A 188 8.92 -33.10 26.29
CA SER A 188 8.37 -31.74 26.12
C SER A 188 7.11 -31.71 25.24
N ILE A 189 6.19 -30.79 25.55
CA ILE A 189 5.00 -30.49 24.73
C ILE A 189 5.46 -29.91 23.38
N PRO A 190 4.86 -30.32 22.25
CA PRO A 190 5.16 -29.72 20.94
C PRO A 190 4.79 -28.23 20.96
N VAL A 191 5.77 -27.36 20.76
CA VAL A 191 5.54 -25.93 20.57
C VAL A 191 5.72 -25.63 19.08
N THR A 192 4.69 -25.07 18.45
CA THR A 192 4.78 -24.61 17.06
C THR A 192 5.74 -23.44 16.98
N LYS A 193 6.73 -23.54 16.09
CA LYS A 193 7.74 -22.51 15.88
C LYS A 193 7.73 -22.04 14.44
N PHE A 194 8.12 -20.80 14.24
CA PHE A 194 8.18 -20.17 12.92
C PHE A 194 9.56 -19.60 12.63
N LYS A 195 9.90 -19.58 11.34
CA LYS A 195 11.03 -18.79 10.84
C LYS A 195 10.64 -17.86 9.71
N ARG A 196 11.34 -16.74 9.64
CA ARG A 196 11.23 -15.77 8.54
C ARG A 196 11.66 -16.41 7.22
N THR A 197 10.93 -16.10 6.16
CA THR A 197 11.21 -16.56 4.80
C THR A 197 12.10 -15.57 4.05
N ASP A 198 12.68 -15.99 2.93
CA ASP A 198 13.38 -15.07 2.03
C ASP A 198 12.43 -14.02 1.45
N ASN A 199 11.17 -14.39 1.23
CA ASN A 199 10.11 -13.48 0.82
C ASN A 199 9.88 -12.37 1.86
N PHE A 200 9.91 -12.68 3.16
CA PHE A 200 9.88 -11.65 4.21
C PHE A 200 11.04 -10.67 4.07
N TYR A 201 12.27 -11.17 3.97
CA TYR A 201 13.44 -10.30 3.88
C TYR A 201 13.45 -9.46 2.61
N TYR A 202 13.04 -10.02 1.49
CA TYR A 202 12.94 -9.31 0.22
C TYR A 202 11.89 -8.20 0.29
N PHE A 203 10.65 -8.53 0.72
CA PHE A 203 9.59 -7.54 0.90
C PHE A 203 10.01 -6.45 1.89
N TYR A 204 10.61 -6.84 3.02
CA TYR A 204 11.02 -5.89 4.04
C TYR A 204 12.06 -4.90 3.51
N LYS A 205 13.08 -5.38 2.80
CA LYS A 205 14.21 -4.57 2.34
C LYS A 205 13.89 -3.69 1.14
N ASN A 206 13.11 -4.21 0.18
CA ASN A 206 12.89 -3.55 -1.10
C ASN A 206 11.57 -2.77 -1.18
N ILE A 207 10.60 -3.07 -0.31
CA ILE A 207 9.27 -2.48 -0.36
C ILE A 207 8.95 -1.76 0.95
N PHE A 208 9.06 -2.44 2.08
CA PHE A 208 8.60 -1.89 3.36
C PHE A 208 9.53 -0.85 3.97
N LYS A 209 10.84 -1.12 4.00
CA LYS A 209 11.83 -0.22 4.58
C LYS A 209 11.89 1.05 3.73
N ASP A 210 11.87 2.19 4.41
CA ASP A 210 12.11 3.51 3.81
C ASP A 210 13.60 3.73 3.53
#